data_AF-A0A5K7SGN9-F1
#
_entry.id   AF-A0A5K7SGN9-F1
#
_cell.length_a   1.000
_cell.length_b   1.000
_cell.length_c   1.000
_cell.angle_alpha   90.00
_cell.angle_beta   90.00
_cell.angle_gamma   90.00
#
_symmetry.space_group_name_H-M   'P 1'
#
loop_
_entity.id
_entity.type
_entity.pdbx_description
1 polymer ?
#
loop_
_entity_poly.entity_id
_entity_poly.type
_entity_poly.pdbx_seq_one_letter_code
_entity_poly.pdbx_strand_id
1 'polypeptide(L)'
;MRQTKEILTQLENRYINIDYYYTIIEKIEENVNLNPDIAIESCKALLEGLSKFIWKQIDNSYDSVVADKMDFHPLVRQAVTKLGDFNEDIEVDFVNKVNKLIVSIGEVRNKRGDISHGKLSPKEYMSDAQFSNLIVNITDNMLYYILHCFSKVVLAKELEYEDNPDFNEKLDNENAFGYLSYSKALFVQDIEAYKQELLNHLDLIESSIENE
;
A
#
# COMPACT_ATOMS: atom_id res chain seq x y z
N MET A 1 -10.39 -12.94 -7.78
CA MET A 1 -9.79 -11.79 -7.08
C MET A 1 -10.18 -10.52 -7.80
N ARG A 2 -11.48 -10.23 -7.84
CA ARG A 2 -12.03 -9.19 -8.71
C ARG A 2 -11.79 -7.80 -8.11
N GLN A 3 -12.08 -7.64 -6.82
CA GLN A 3 -12.02 -6.33 -6.17
C GLN A 3 -10.58 -5.84 -6.06
N THR A 4 -9.65 -6.73 -5.74
CA THR A 4 -8.22 -6.40 -5.69
C THR A 4 -7.72 -5.95 -7.07
N LYS A 5 -8.07 -6.64 -8.16
CA LYS A 5 -7.69 -6.23 -9.53
C LYS A 5 -8.23 -4.84 -9.87
N GLU A 6 -9.48 -4.57 -9.53
CA GLU A 6 -10.14 -3.28 -9.79
C GLU A 6 -9.37 -2.12 -9.15
N ILE A 7 -9.01 -2.24 -7.87
CA ILE A 7 -8.30 -1.16 -7.18
C ILE A 7 -6.82 -1.06 -7.57
N LEU A 8 -6.14 -2.17 -7.90
CA LEU A 8 -4.78 -2.13 -8.43
C LEU A 8 -4.73 -1.31 -9.72
N THR A 9 -5.71 -1.49 -10.60
CA THR A 9 -5.82 -0.74 -11.87
C THR A 9 -5.94 0.77 -11.62
N GLN A 10 -6.66 1.18 -10.57
CA GLN A 10 -6.76 2.60 -10.19
C GLN A 10 -5.41 3.14 -9.70
N LEU A 11 -4.62 2.31 -9.01
CA LEU A 11 -3.33 2.66 -8.43
C LEU A 11 -2.16 2.63 -9.44
N GLU A 12 -2.30 1.96 -10.58
CA GLU A 12 -1.27 1.91 -11.64
C GLU A 12 -0.84 3.29 -12.14
N ASN A 13 -1.77 4.25 -12.19
CA ASN A 13 -1.46 5.61 -12.60
C ASN A 13 -0.56 6.36 -11.60
N ARG A 14 -0.52 5.90 -10.35
CA ARG A 14 0.18 6.56 -9.24
C ARG A 14 1.46 5.84 -8.83
N TYR A 15 1.55 4.53 -9.05
CA TYR A 15 2.67 3.72 -8.56
C TYR A 15 3.23 2.77 -9.60
N ILE A 16 4.55 2.82 -9.76
CA ILE A 16 5.30 1.96 -10.69
C ILE A 16 5.47 0.55 -10.08
N ASN A 17 5.47 -0.48 -10.94
CA ASN A 17 5.67 -1.89 -10.59
C ASN A 17 4.54 -2.54 -9.77
N ILE A 18 3.39 -1.87 -9.64
CA ILE A 18 2.21 -2.45 -8.97
C ILE A 18 1.55 -3.55 -9.82
N ASP A 19 1.81 -3.54 -11.12
CA ASP A 19 1.36 -4.54 -12.10
C ASP A 19 1.96 -5.93 -11.86
N TYR A 20 3.11 -6.02 -11.19
CA TYR A 20 3.69 -7.31 -10.77
C TYR A 20 2.70 -8.20 -10.00
N TYR A 21 1.80 -7.60 -9.21
CA TYR A 21 0.84 -8.34 -8.40
C TYR A 21 -0.25 -9.05 -9.23
N TYR A 22 -0.50 -8.66 -10.49
CA TYR A 22 -1.41 -9.41 -11.36
C TYR A 22 -0.93 -10.84 -11.60
N THR A 23 0.39 -11.06 -11.69
CA THR A 23 0.97 -12.41 -11.84
C THR A 23 0.60 -13.33 -10.67
N ILE A 24 0.61 -12.79 -9.45
CA ILE A 24 0.22 -13.57 -8.25
C ILE A 24 -1.29 -13.81 -8.25
N ILE A 25 -2.08 -12.81 -8.69
CA ILE A 25 -3.54 -12.96 -8.78
C ILE A 25 -3.93 -14.02 -9.81
N GLU A 26 -3.32 -14.03 -10.99
CA GLU A 26 -3.55 -15.06 -12.01
C GLU A 26 -3.26 -16.45 -11.45
N LYS A 27 -2.13 -16.59 -10.73
CA LYS A 27 -1.80 -17.84 -10.06
C LYS A 27 -2.86 -18.29 -9.04
N ILE A 28 -3.47 -17.36 -8.30
CA ILE A 28 -4.59 -17.68 -7.38
C ILE A 28 -5.78 -18.21 -8.19
N GLU A 29 -6.18 -17.49 -9.25
CA GLU A 29 -7.38 -17.77 -10.04
C GLU A 29 -7.28 -19.09 -10.81
N GLU A 30 -6.10 -19.42 -11.34
CA GLU A 30 -5.84 -20.70 -12.01
C GLU A 30 -5.90 -21.88 -11.03
N ASN A 31 -5.54 -21.67 -9.76
CA ASN A 31 -5.35 -22.76 -8.81
C ASN A 31 -6.49 -22.92 -7.80
N VAL A 32 -7.40 -21.96 -7.64
CA VAL A 32 -8.44 -21.99 -6.59
C VAL A 32 -9.29 -23.26 -6.61
N ASN A 33 -9.57 -23.82 -7.79
CA ASN A 33 -10.31 -25.07 -7.96
C ASN A 33 -9.42 -26.28 -8.26
N LEU A 34 -8.29 -26.08 -8.94
CA LEU A 34 -7.41 -27.16 -9.39
C LEU A 34 -6.40 -27.60 -8.32
N ASN A 35 -5.78 -26.63 -7.66
CA ASN A 35 -4.79 -26.84 -6.60
C ASN A 35 -5.09 -25.89 -5.42
N PRO A 36 -6.14 -26.18 -4.62
CA PRO A 36 -6.61 -25.33 -3.53
C PRO A 36 -5.51 -24.82 -2.59
N ASP A 37 -4.52 -25.65 -2.27
CA ASP A 37 -3.38 -25.29 -1.40
C ASP A 37 -2.42 -24.27 -2.05
N ILE A 38 -2.22 -24.34 -3.37
CA ILE A 38 -1.42 -23.36 -4.12
C ILE A 38 -2.11 -22.00 -4.10
N ALA A 39 -3.43 -21.98 -4.26
CA ALA A 39 -4.20 -20.74 -4.17
C ALA A 39 -4.12 -20.12 -2.77
N ILE A 40 -4.24 -20.93 -1.70
CA ILE A 40 -4.11 -20.46 -0.31
C ILE A 40 -2.72 -19.87 -0.04
N GLU A 41 -1.64 -20.54 -0.49
CA GLU A 41 -0.28 -19.99 -0.33
C GLU A 41 -0.07 -18.72 -1.16
N SER A 42 -0.65 -18.66 -2.36
CA SER A 42 -0.55 -17.48 -3.22
C SER A 42 -1.32 -16.28 -2.64
N CYS A 43 -2.45 -16.50 -1.94
CA CYS A 43 -3.14 -15.46 -1.16
C CYS A 43 -2.24 -14.85 -0.08
N LYS A 44 -1.50 -15.69 0.67
CA LYS A 44 -0.55 -15.23 1.67
C LYS A 44 0.58 -14.41 1.04
N ALA A 45 1.17 -14.89 -0.05
CA ALA A 45 2.22 -14.18 -0.78
C ALA A 45 1.74 -12.82 -1.31
N LEU A 46 0.51 -12.74 -1.83
CA LEU A 46 -0.09 -11.50 -2.29
C LEU A 46 -0.27 -10.49 -1.16
N LEU A 47 -0.84 -10.92 -0.02
CA LEU A 47 -1.00 -10.09 1.17
C LEU A 47 0.34 -9.57 1.69
N GLU A 48 1.35 -10.43 1.76
CA GLU A 48 2.69 -10.04 2.20
C GLU A 48 3.31 -9.02 1.25
N GLY A 49 3.25 -9.30 -0.06
CA GLY A 49 3.82 -8.46 -1.09
C GLY A 49 3.18 -7.07 -1.12
N LEU A 50 1.84 -6.98 -1.11
CA LEU A 50 1.13 -5.70 -1.08
C LEU A 50 1.33 -4.95 0.24
N SER A 51 1.46 -5.66 1.36
CA SER A 51 1.78 -5.02 2.65
C SER A 51 3.17 -4.39 2.65
N LYS A 52 4.19 -5.09 2.12
CA LYS A 52 5.54 -4.52 1.92
C LYS A 52 5.50 -3.30 1.01
N PHE A 53 4.75 -3.38 -0.08
CA PHE A 53 4.59 -2.29 -1.01
C PHE A 53 3.96 -1.06 -0.34
N ILE A 54 2.82 -1.21 0.33
CA ILE A 54 2.16 -0.12 1.07
C ILE A 54 3.13 0.50 2.07
N TRP A 55 3.77 -0.32 2.91
CA TRP A 55 4.69 0.16 3.93
C TRP A 55 5.85 0.96 3.32
N LYS A 56 6.45 0.46 2.23
CA LYS A 56 7.51 1.16 1.50
C LYS A 56 7.06 2.51 0.94
N GLN A 57 5.81 2.63 0.49
CA GLN A 57 5.32 3.90 -0.04
C GLN A 57 5.07 4.93 1.07
N ILE A 58 4.55 4.52 2.23
CA ILE A 58 4.07 5.45 3.27
C ILE A 58 5.08 5.77 4.37
N ASP A 59 6.14 4.97 4.52
CA ASP A 59 7.08 5.10 5.64
C ASP A 59 8.53 5.19 5.16
N ASN A 60 9.13 6.37 5.33
CA ASN A 60 10.53 6.62 4.99
C ASN A 60 11.52 5.79 5.82
N SER A 61 11.08 5.19 6.94
CA SER A 61 11.89 4.26 7.72
C SER A 61 11.81 2.81 7.24
N TYR A 62 11.13 2.53 6.13
CA TYR A 62 11.05 1.19 5.55
C TYR A 62 12.44 0.63 5.22
N ASP A 63 12.74 -0.54 5.78
CA ASP A 63 13.94 -1.32 5.48
C ASP A 63 13.54 -2.68 4.92
N SER A 64 13.90 -2.93 3.65
CA SER A 64 13.64 -4.20 2.97
C SER A 64 14.27 -5.40 3.67
N VAL A 65 15.45 -5.25 4.28
CA VAL A 65 16.16 -6.35 4.97
C VAL A 65 15.41 -6.74 6.25
N VAL A 66 14.83 -5.76 6.93
CA VAL A 66 13.98 -6.01 8.10
C VAL A 66 12.68 -6.65 7.67
N ALA A 67 11.99 -6.06 6.67
CA ALA A 67 10.71 -6.55 6.19
C ALA A 67 10.78 -8.00 5.67
N ASP A 68 11.84 -8.39 4.96
CA ASP A 68 12.00 -9.75 4.43
C ASP A 68 12.27 -10.82 5.50
N LYS A 69 12.70 -10.41 6.69
CA LYS A 69 12.91 -11.31 7.83
C LYS A 69 11.71 -11.38 8.78
N MET A 70 10.71 -10.51 8.60
CA MET A 70 9.53 -10.50 9.43
C MET A 70 8.61 -11.67 9.09
N ASP A 71 8.05 -12.28 10.13
CA ASP A 71 6.95 -13.21 9.93
C ASP A 71 5.74 -12.50 9.31
N PHE A 72 4.96 -13.26 8.53
CA PHE A 72 3.79 -12.77 7.80
C PHE A 72 2.84 -11.90 8.66
N HIS A 73 2.49 -12.37 9.86
CA HIS A 73 1.53 -11.66 10.71
C HIS A 73 2.06 -10.30 11.21
N PRO A 74 3.25 -10.22 11.85
CA PRO A 74 3.89 -8.95 12.17
C PRO A 74 4.03 -8.01 10.98
N LEU A 75 4.36 -8.53 9.80
CA LEU A 75 4.55 -7.71 8.60
C LEU A 75 3.25 -7.03 8.16
N VAL A 76 2.17 -7.79 7.99
CA VAL A 76 0.87 -7.23 7.59
C VAL A 76 0.38 -6.26 8.65
N ARG A 77 0.55 -6.59 9.93
CA ARG A 77 0.21 -5.69 11.05
C ARG A 77 0.96 -4.37 10.96
N GLN A 78 2.26 -4.41 10.72
CA GLN A 78 3.11 -3.21 10.64
C GLN A 78 2.65 -2.30 9.49
N ALA A 79 2.41 -2.85 8.30
CA ALA A 79 1.92 -2.08 7.15
C ALA A 79 0.58 -1.40 7.43
N VAL A 80 -0.37 -2.13 8.04
CA VAL A 80 -1.70 -1.61 8.37
C VAL A 80 -1.65 -0.57 9.49
N THR A 81 -0.81 -0.77 10.51
CA THR A 81 -0.60 0.24 11.56
C THR A 81 -0.04 1.53 10.98
N LYS A 82 0.99 1.43 10.12
CA LYS A 82 1.54 2.60 9.44
C LYS A 82 0.53 3.28 8.53
N LEU A 83 -0.32 2.52 7.87
CA LEU A 83 -1.41 3.07 7.08
C LEU A 83 -2.43 3.82 7.97
N GLY A 84 -2.70 3.32 9.16
CA GLY A 84 -3.55 4.00 10.16
C GLY A 84 -3.00 5.33 10.65
N ASP A 85 -1.68 5.54 10.61
CA ASP A 85 -1.07 6.83 10.95
C ASP A 85 -1.44 7.94 9.92
N PHE A 86 -1.85 7.56 8.70
CA PHE A 86 -2.21 8.49 7.61
C PHE A 86 -3.68 8.42 7.18
N ASN A 87 -4.45 7.46 7.68
CA ASN A 87 -5.85 7.28 7.31
C ASN A 87 -6.67 6.83 8.52
N GLU A 88 -7.42 7.75 9.13
CA GLU A 88 -8.25 7.47 10.30
C GLU A 88 -9.47 6.57 10.00
N ASP A 89 -9.87 6.44 8.72
CA ASP A 89 -10.99 5.57 8.32
C ASP A 89 -10.63 4.07 8.40
N ILE A 90 -9.34 3.73 8.53
CA ILE A 90 -8.91 2.33 8.58
C ILE A 90 -9.11 1.75 9.98
N GLU A 91 -9.92 0.69 10.04
CA GLU A 91 -10.15 -0.08 11.26
C GLU A 91 -8.99 -1.06 11.51
N VAL A 92 -7.84 -0.53 11.96
CA VAL A 92 -6.59 -1.27 12.16
C VAL A 92 -6.80 -2.55 12.98
N ASP A 93 -7.58 -2.47 14.06
CA ASP A 93 -7.85 -3.61 14.93
C ASP A 93 -8.69 -4.69 14.25
N PHE A 94 -9.64 -4.29 13.40
CA PHE A 94 -10.44 -5.24 12.62
C PHE A 94 -9.55 -5.97 11.61
N VAL A 95 -8.76 -5.24 10.83
CA VAL A 95 -7.84 -5.81 9.84
C VAL A 95 -6.86 -6.77 10.50
N ASN A 96 -6.32 -6.44 11.68
CA ASN A 96 -5.43 -7.31 12.43
C ASN A 96 -6.10 -8.61 12.90
N LYS A 97 -7.40 -8.58 13.24
CA LYS A 97 -8.16 -9.80 13.56
C LYS A 97 -8.35 -10.68 12.33
N VAL A 98 -8.63 -10.09 11.17
CA VAL A 98 -8.73 -10.84 9.90
C VAL A 98 -7.36 -11.42 9.49
N ASN A 99 -6.27 -10.68 9.68
CA ASN A 99 -4.91 -11.18 9.46
C ASN A 99 -4.62 -12.45 10.30
N LYS A 100 -4.98 -12.45 11.58
CA LYS A 100 -4.88 -13.65 12.45
C LYS A 100 -5.68 -14.83 11.92
N LEU A 101 -6.89 -14.60 11.39
CA LEU A 101 -7.71 -15.65 10.78
C LEU A 101 -6.97 -16.29 9.59
N ILE A 102 -6.35 -15.49 8.72
CA ILE A 102 -5.57 -15.98 7.56
C ILE A 102 -4.36 -16.81 8.02
N VAL A 103 -3.68 -16.42 9.10
CA VAL A 103 -2.60 -17.22 9.71
C VAL A 103 -3.13 -18.59 10.15
N SER A 104 -4.24 -18.60 10.91
CA SER A 104 -4.85 -19.85 11.39
C SER A 104 -5.30 -20.76 10.23
N ILE A 105 -5.77 -20.19 9.13
CA ILE A 105 -6.07 -20.92 7.89
C ILE A 105 -4.79 -21.53 7.29
N GLY A 106 -3.70 -20.76 7.23
CA GLY A 106 -2.40 -21.23 6.78
C GLY A 106 -1.86 -22.38 7.63
N GLU A 107 -2.11 -22.37 8.94
CA GLU A 107 -1.78 -23.46 9.87
C GLU A 107 -2.66 -24.69 9.66
N VAL A 108 -3.96 -24.52 9.43
CA VAL A 108 -4.87 -25.61 9.06
C VAL A 108 -4.40 -26.28 7.78
N ARG A 109 -3.97 -25.49 6.79
CA ARG A 109 -3.33 -26.00 5.58
C ARG A 109 -2.00 -26.68 5.89
N ASN A 110 -1.12 -26.14 6.74
CA ASN A 110 0.14 -26.82 7.10
C ASN A 110 -0.10 -28.17 7.79
N LYS A 111 -1.17 -28.28 8.58
CA LYS A 111 -1.60 -29.56 9.16
C LYS A 111 -2.17 -30.54 8.14
N ARG A 112 -2.66 -30.03 7.00
CA ARG A 112 -3.31 -30.78 5.91
C ARG A 112 -2.43 -30.95 4.65
N GLY A 113 -1.27 -30.29 4.55
CA GLY A 113 -0.54 -30.07 3.30
C GLY A 113 0.97 -30.36 3.37
N ASP A 114 1.52 -30.76 2.21
CA ASP A 114 2.81 -31.42 1.94
C ASP A 114 4.11 -30.74 2.43
N ILE A 115 4.14 -29.42 2.64
CA ILE A 115 5.41 -28.67 2.76
C ILE A 115 5.68 -28.33 4.23
N SER A 116 5.84 -29.37 5.03
CA SER A 116 6.37 -29.30 6.38
C SER A 116 7.24 -30.53 6.60
N HIS A 117 8.52 -30.40 6.29
CA HIS A 117 9.59 -31.28 6.79
C HIS A 117 9.40 -32.80 6.54
N GLY A 118 9.43 -33.25 5.28
CA GLY A 118 9.87 -34.62 4.94
C GLY A 118 8.95 -35.78 5.31
N LYS A 119 7.62 -35.64 5.24
CA LYS A 119 6.68 -36.76 5.46
C LYS A 119 6.54 -37.70 4.24
N LEU A 120 6.26 -38.97 4.54
CA LEU A 120 6.06 -40.07 3.59
C LEU A 120 4.82 -39.89 2.71
N SER A 121 4.98 -40.15 1.41
CA SER A 121 3.91 -40.37 0.42
C SER A 121 3.23 -41.74 0.63
N PRO A 122 1.91 -41.92 0.41
CA PRO A 122 0.94 -41.02 -0.22
C PRO A 122 -0.07 -40.34 0.74
N LYS A 123 -0.81 -39.36 0.21
CA LYS A 123 -1.63 -38.32 0.90
C LYS A 123 -2.91 -38.84 1.57
N GLU A 124 -3.27 -38.27 2.74
CA GLU A 124 -4.57 -38.53 3.39
C GLU A 124 -5.63 -37.42 3.17
N TYR A 125 -5.25 -36.13 3.05
CA TYR A 125 -6.21 -35.02 2.92
C TYR A 125 -5.68 -33.88 2.03
N MET A 126 -6.53 -33.33 1.16
CA MET A 126 -6.27 -32.09 0.40
C MET A 126 -7.27 -31.03 0.85
N SER A 127 -6.91 -29.75 0.75
CA SER A 127 -7.89 -28.67 0.95
C SER A 127 -8.98 -28.77 -0.11
N ASP A 128 -10.23 -28.70 0.32
CA ASP A 128 -11.36 -28.65 -0.60
C ASP A 128 -11.45 -27.28 -1.33
N ALA A 129 -12.00 -27.29 -2.54
CA ALA A 129 -12.14 -26.10 -3.36
C ALA A 129 -13.05 -25.05 -2.69
N GLN A 130 -14.08 -25.44 -1.94
CA GLN A 130 -14.92 -24.46 -1.22
C GLN A 130 -14.13 -23.75 -0.14
N PHE A 131 -13.26 -24.47 0.57
CA PHE A 131 -12.39 -23.87 1.57
C PHE A 131 -11.42 -22.87 0.92
N SER A 132 -10.77 -23.23 -0.18
CA SER A 132 -9.89 -22.28 -0.90
C SER A 132 -10.64 -21.06 -1.43
N ASN A 133 -11.83 -21.25 -2.01
CA ASN A 133 -12.69 -20.13 -2.42
C ASN A 133 -13.04 -19.19 -1.25
N LEU A 134 -13.32 -19.72 -0.06
CA LEU A 134 -13.52 -18.90 1.14
C LEU A 134 -12.28 -18.04 1.44
N ILE A 135 -11.09 -18.63 1.39
CA ILE A 135 -9.84 -17.91 1.69
C ILE A 135 -9.56 -16.84 0.64
N VAL A 136 -9.74 -17.17 -0.64
CA VAL A 136 -9.59 -16.22 -1.75
C VAL A 136 -10.54 -15.04 -1.58
N ASN A 137 -11.81 -15.29 -1.24
CA ASN A 137 -12.79 -14.21 -1.04
C ASN A 137 -12.49 -13.33 0.19
N ILE A 138 -12.05 -13.92 1.30
CA ILE A 138 -11.59 -13.16 2.47
C ILE A 138 -10.40 -12.28 2.08
N THR A 139 -9.42 -12.85 1.35
CA THR A 139 -8.22 -12.15 0.91
C THR A 139 -8.56 -11.01 -0.06
N ASP A 140 -9.45 -11.24 -1.02
CA ASP A 140 -9.87 -10.24 -2.01
C ASP A 140 -10.51 -9.02 -1.34
N ASN A 141 -11.46 -9.25 -0.42
CA ASN A 141 -12.16 -8.17 0.28
C ASN A 141 -11.23 -7.44 1.25
N MET A 142 -10.35 -8.16 1.96
CA MET A 142 -9.38 -7.56 2.88
C MET A 142 -8.38 -6.67 2.13
N LEU A 143 -7.81 -7.16 1.02
CA LEU A 143 -6.88 -6.38 0.22
C LEU A 143 -7.55 -5.18 -0.43
N TYR A 144 -8.76 -5.35 -0.97
CA TYR A 144 -9.53 -4.23 -1.49
C TYR A 144 -9.73 -3.13 -0.44
N TYR A 145 -10.15 -3.49 0.77
CA TYR A 145 -10.34 -2.53 1.86
C TYR A 145 -9.03 -1.81 2.22
N ILE A 146 -7.93 -2.54 2.41
CA ILE A 146 -6.63 -1.95 2.75
C ILE A 146 -6.15 -1.03 1.63
N LEU A 147 -6.22 -1.47 0.37
CA LEU A 147 -5.80 -0.68 -0.78
C LEU A 147 -6.68 0.55 -0.99
N HIS A 148 -7.96 0.49 -0.63
CA HIS A 148 -8.87 1.62 -0.67
C HIS A 148 -8.54 2.66 0.40
N CYS A 149 -8.17 2.22 1.61
CA CYS A 149 -7.60 3.15 2.59
C CYS A 149 -6.27 3.74 2.10
N PHE A 150 -5.40 2.92 1.50
CA PHE A 150 -4.14 3.37 0.94
C PHE A 150 -4.30 4.36 -0.22
N SER A 151 -5.28 4.18 -1.11
CA SER A 151 -5.51 5.08 -2.25
C SER A 151 -5.91 6.49 -1.80
N LYS A 152 -6.57 6.61 -0.65
CA LYS A 152 -6.91 7.89 -0.02
C LYS A 152 -5.73 8.57 0.66
N VAL A 153 -4.62 7.86 0.92
CA VAL A 153 -3.44 8.48 1.51
C VAL A 153 -2.85 9.43 0.49
N VAL A 154 -3.00 10.72 0.75
CA VAL A 154 -2.19 11.75 0.10
C VAL A 154 -0.91 11.82 0.89
N LEU A 155 0.07 10.98 0.53
CA LEU A 155 1.45 11.27 0.87
C LEU A 155 1.70 12.63 0.21
N ALA A 156 1.92 13.66 1.02
CA ALA A 156 2.46 14.90 0.51
C ALA A 156 3.67 14.48 -0.32
N LYS A 157 3.55 14.57 -1.65
CA LYS A 157 4.70 14.47 -2.54
C LYS A 157 5.74 15.35 -1.88
N GLU A 158 6.95 14.85 -1.63
CA GLU A 158 8.02 15.73 -1.14
C GLU A 158 7.98 16.93 -2.08
N LEU A 159 7.67 18.10 -1.53
CA LEU A 159 7.36 19.27 -2.31
C LEU A 159 8.58 19.52 -3.19
N GLU A 160 8.48 19.30 -4.50
CA GLU A 160 9.61 19.58 -5.37
C GLU A 160 9.54 21.05 -5.73
N TYR A 161 10.65 21.77 -5.53
CA TYR A 161 10.72 23.19 -5.84
C TYR A 161 10.27 23.48 -7.30
N GLU A 162 10.61 22.59 -8.23
CA GLU A 162 10.31 22.73 -9.66
C GLU A 162 8.82 22.49 -9.99
N ASP A 163 8.00 21.96 -9.07
CA ASP A 163 6.56 21.75 -9.30
C ASP A 163 5.76 23.07 -9.28
N ASN A 164 6.34 24.17 -8.78
CA ASN A 164 5.62 25.44 -8.54
C ASN A 164 6.33 26.67 -9.15
N PRO A 165 6.61 26.71 -10.47
CA PRO A 165 7.43 27.75 -11.10
C PRO A 165 6.80 29.15 -10.99
N ASP A 166 5.49 29.28 -11.21
CA ASP A 166 4.80 30.58 -11.18
C ASP A 166 4.80 31.19 -9.77
N PHE A 167 4.60 30.35 -8.76
CA PHE A 167 4.70 30.73 -7.35
C PHE A 167 6.12 31.16 -6.97
N ASN A 168 7.13 30.40 -7.41
CA ASN A 168 8.53 30.71 -7.15
C ASN A 168 8.93 32.07 -7.75
N GLU A 169 8.50 32.32 -8.99
CA GLU A 169 8.75 33.59 -9.67
C GLU A 169 8.07 34.75 -8.94
N LYS A 170 6.82 34.57 -8.49
CA LYS A 170 6.12 35.58 -7.68
C LYS A 170 6.88 35.90 -6.39
N LEU A 171 7.29 34.88 -5.63
CA LEU A 171 8.05 35.06 -4.39
C LEU A 171 9.36 35.81 -4.62
N ASP A 172 10.08 35.47 -5.69
CA ASP A 172 11.35 36.10 -6.07
C ASP A 172 11.16 37.56 -6.49
N ASN A 173 10.08 37.87 -7.21
CA ASN A 173 9.74 39.24 -7.60
C ASN A 173 9.33 40.11 -6.41
N GLU A 174 8.56 39.57 -5.47
CA GLU A 174 8.12 40.28 -4.26
C GLU A 174 9.26 40.49 -3.25
N ASN A 175 10.21 39.56 -3.20
CA ASN A 175 11.31 39.55 -2.24
C ASN A 175 12.68 39.57 -2.93
N ALA A 176 12.88 40.51 -3.85
CA ALA A 176 14.12 40.64 -4.60
C ALA A 176 15.34 40.79 -3.67
N PHE A 177 16.23 39.80 -3.67
CA PHE A 177 17.43 39.76 -2.81
C PHE A 177 18.72 39.64 -3.62
N GLY A 178 19.10 40.73 -4.28
CA GLY A 178 20.35 40.81 -5.04
C GLY A 178 20.41 39.75 -6.15
N TYR A 179 21.39 38.86 -6.09
CA TYR A 179 21.59 37.78 -7.07
C TYR A 179 21.05 36.41 -6.60
N LEU A 180 20.41 36.35 -5.42
CA LEU A 180 19.90 35.11 -4.84
C LEU A 180 18.40 34.98 -5.11
N SER A 181 17.95 33.77 -5.43
CA SER A 181 16.53 33.42 -5.45
C SER A 181 16.05 33.26 -4.00
N TYR A 182 15.14 34.14 -3.60
CA TYR A 182 14.50 34.13 -2.30
C TYR A 182 13.64 32.87 -2.14
N SER A 183 12.84 32.53 -3.16
CA SER A 183 12.00 31.33 -3.19
C SER A 183 12.83 30.05 -2.98
N LYS A 184 13.99 29.95 -3.65
CA LYS A 184 14.89 28.79 -3.52
C LYS A 184 15.63 28.78 -2.19
N ALA A 185 16.01 29.94 -1.67
CA ALA A 185 16.60 30.05 -0.33
C ALA A 185 15.60 29.65 0.76
N LEU A 186 14.35 30.10 0.66
CA LEU A 186 13.26 29.76 1.57
C LEU A 186 12.98 28.24 1.52
N PHE A 187 12.83 27.67 0.33
CA PHE A 187 12.63 26.24 0.15
C PHE A 187 13.73 25.38 0.80
N VAL A 188 15.00 25.77 0.64
CA VAL A 188 16.15 25.00 1.16
C VAL A 188 16.38 25.21 2.66
N GLN A 189 16.17 26.43 3.18
CA GLN A 189 16.53 26.78 4.55
C GLN A 189 15.35 26.69 5.53
N ASP A 190 14.12 26.90 5.05
CA ASP A 190 12.90 26.87 5.85
C ASP A 190 11.70 26.38 5.02
N ILE A 191 11.65 25.06 4.83
CA ILE A 191 10.61 24.39 4.04
C ILE A 191 9.20 24.60 4.61
N GLU A 192 9.06 24.81 5.93
CA GLU A 192 7.76 25.02 6.57
C GLU A 192 7.21 26.42 6.25
N ALA A 193 8.07 27.44 6.28
CA ALA A 193 7.69 28.77 5.81
C ALA A 193 7.33 28.77 4.31
N TYR A 194 8.08 28.04 3.48
CA TYR A 194 7.77 27.90 2.05
C TYR A 194 6.38 27.24 1.82
N LYS A 195 6.07 26.17 2.54
CA LYS A 195 4.75 25.49 2.46
C LYS A 195 3.61 26.42 2.87
N GLN A 196 3.81 27.24 3.91
CA GLN A 196 2.78 28.16 4.37
C GLN A 196 2.49 29.25 3.34
N GLU A 197 3.52 29.82 2.72
CA GLU A 197 3.36 30.79 1.63
C GLU A 197 2.70 30.17 0.39
N LEU A 198 3.05 28.92 0.06
CA LEU A 198 2.42 28.19 -1.06
C LEU A 198 0.94 27.95 -0.80
N LEU A 199 0.58 27.57 0.43
CA LEU A 199 -0.82 27.37 0.84
C LEU A 199 -1.62 28.67 0.68
N ASN A 200 -1.09 29.79 1.21
CA ASN A 200 -1.71 31.11 1.07
C ASN A 200 -1.91 31.49 -0.40
N HIS A 201 -0.95 31.14 -1.27
CA HIS A 201 -1.04 31.42 -2.69
C HIS A 201 -2.14 30.61 -3.39
N LEU A 202 -2.28 29.33 -3.06
CA LEU A 202 -3.32 28.46 -3.60
C LEU A 202 -4.73 28.91 -3.15
N ASP A 203 -4.89 29.30 -1.88
CA ASP A 203 -6.15 29.82 -1.34
C ASP A 203 -6.59 31.12 -2.07
N LEU A 204 -5.63 31.97 -2.45
CA LEU A 204 -5.88 33.18 -3.22
C LEU A 204 -6.30 32.87 -4.67
N ILE A 205 -5.80 31.78 -5.26
CA ILE A 205 -6.18 31.34 -6.60
C ILE A 205 -7.60 30.74 -6.58
N GLU A 206 -7.92 29.89 -5.61
CA GLU A 206 -9.28 29.32 -5.50
C GLU A 206 -10.33 30.41 -5.28
N SER A 207 -10.06 31.36 -4.37
CA SER A 207 -10.98 32.47 -4.11
C SER A 207 -11.14 33.44 -5.29
N SER A 208 -10.19 33.50 -6.23
CA SER A 208 -10.34 34.31 -7.44
C SER A 208 -11.13 33.60 -8.54
N ILE A 209 -11.09 32.25 -8.57
CA ILE A 209 -11.86 31.43 -9.52
C ILE A 209 -13.34 31.35 -9.12
N GLU A 210 -13.68 31.34 -7.82
CA GLU A 210 -15.08 31.33 -7.35
C GLU A 210 -15.83 32.67 -7.55
N ASN A 211 -15.11 33.74 -7.89
CA ASN A 211 -15.67 35.09 -8.06
C ASN A 211 -15.78 35.53 -9.54
N GLU A 212 -15.52 34.63 -10.51
CA GLU A 212 -15.79 34.80 -11.95
C GLU A 212 -17.03 34.00 -12.40
#